data_AF-A0A9E3BWD3-F1
#
_entry.id   AF-A0A9E3BWD3-F1
#
_cell.length_a   1.000
_cell.length_b   1.000
_cell.length_c   1.000
_cell.angle_alpha   90.00
_cell.angle_beta   90.00
_cell.angle_gamma   90.00
#
_symmetry.space_group_name_H-M   'P 1'
#
loop_
_entity.id
_entity.type
_entity.pdbx_description
1 polymer ?
#
loop_
_entity_poly.entity_id
_entity_poly.type
_entity_poly.pdbx_seq_one_letter_code
_entity_poly.pdbx_strand_id
1 'polypeptide(L)' 'ADRGIDGAKRVVNYCGGGIAATGDAFVLVALLGHDDVAVYDASLQEWATDPSLPMSVG' A
#
# COMPACT_ATOMS: atom_id res chain seq x y z
N ALA A 1 13.90 -1.63 -5.56
CA ALA A 1 14.18 -2.99 -6.09
C ALA A 1 14.23 -4.05 -4.99
N ASP A 2 15.11 -3.94 -3.99
CA ASP A 2 15.41 -5.03 -3.01
C ASP A 2 14.26 -5.49 -2.09
N ARG A 3 13.10 -4.84 -2.13
CA ARG A 3 11.90 -5.20 -1.36
C ARG A 3 10.73 -5.69 -2.23
N GLY A 4 11.01 -6.05 -3.49
CA GLY A 4 9.99 -6.56 -4.42
C GLY A 4 9.13 -5.47 -5.08
N ILE A 5 9.53 -4.20 -4.93
CA ILE A 5 8.99 -3.07 -5.70
C ILE A 5 10.01 -2.75 -6.79
N ASP A 6 9.82 -3.38 -7.94
CA ASP A 6 10.69 -3.34 -9.13
C ASP A 6 9.96 -2.91 -10.41
N GLY A 7 8.67 -2.59 -10.30
CA GLY A 7 7.82 -2.17 -11.43
C GLY A 7 7.24 -3.34 -12.23
N ALA A 8 7.55 -4.60 -11.92
CA ALA A 8 6.99 -5.77 -12.61
C ALA A 8 5.55 -6.09 -12.16
N LYS A 9 5.12 -5.56 -11.01
CA LYS A 9 3.80 -5.80 -10.40
C LYS A 9 3.18 -4.50 -9.92
N ARG A 10 1.85 -4.47 -9.90
CA ARG A 10 1.08 -3.42 -9.23
C ARG A 10 1.50 -3.28 -7.77
N VAL A 11 1.70 -2.05 -7.32
CA VAL A 11 1.84 -1.73 -5.90
C VAL A 11 0.48 -1.32 -5.34
N VAL A 12 -0.01 -2.01 -4.32
CA VAL A 12 -1.18 -1.59 -3.55
C VAL A 12 -0.69 -1.12 -2.18
N ASN A 13 -0.76 0.18 -1.95
CA ASN A 13 -0.19 0.81 -0.78
C ASN A 13 -1.26 1.07 0.29
N TYR A 14 -0.94 0.81 1.55
CA TYR A 14 -1.85 0.98 2.69
C TYR A 14 -1.08 1.38 3.95
N CYS A 15 -1.79 1.93 4.93
CA CYS A 15 -1.24 2.18 6.27
C CYS A 15 -2.30 1.89 7.34
N GLY A 16 -2.37 2.67 8.42
CA GLY A 16 -3.47 2.58 9.38
C GLY A 16 -4.80 3.09 8.84
N GLY A 17 -4.80 4.16 8.04
CA GLY A 17 -6.01 4.84 7.57
C GLY A 17 -5.81 5.68 6.30
N GLY A 18 -4.97 5.22 5.38
CA GLY A 18 -4.78 5.82 4.06
C GLY A 18 -3.90 7.08 3.97
N ILE A 19 -3.77 7.87 5.05
CA ILE A 19 -3.05 9.17 5.00
C ILE A 19 -1.58 9.00 4.58
N ALA A 20 -0.81 8.21 5.33
CA ALA A 20 0.60 7.98 4.99
C ALA A 20 0.75 7.27 3.63
N ALA A 21 -0.16 6.34 3.31
CA ALA A 21 -0.12 5.59 2.06
C ALA A 21 -0.23 6.48 0.82
N THR A 22 -0.95 7.60 0.92
CA THR A 22 -1.10 8.59 -0.16
C THR A 22 0.22 9.33 -0.42
N GLY A 23 0.96 9.68 0.65
CA GLY A 23 2.27 10.33 0.52
C GLY A 23 3.28 9.42 -0.17
N ASP A 24 3.33 8.15 0.23
CA ASP A 24 4.20 7.15 -0.38
C ASP A 24 3.80 6.88 -1.85
N ALA A 25 2.50 6.82 -2.16
CA ALA A 25 2.02 6.67 -3.53
C ALA A 25 2.43 7.85 -4.42
N PHE A 26 2.38 9.08 -3.89
CA PHE A 26 2.91 10.25 -4.59
C PHE A 26 4.40 10.10 -4.88
N VAL A 27 5.22 9.68 -3.91
CA VAL A 27 6.66 9.46 -4.12
C VAL A 27 6.89 8.40 -5.20
N LEU A 28 6.18 7.28 -5.14
CA LEU A 28 6.31 6.18 -6.10
C LEU A 28 6.00 6.64 -7.53
N VAL A 29 4.90 7.37 -7.73
CA VAL A 29 4.47 7.81 -9.06
C VAL A 29 5.26 9.03 -9.54
N ALA A 30 5.30 10.10 -8.73
CA ALA A 30 5.80 11.40 -9.16
C ALA A 30 7.33 11.51 -9.14
N LEU A 31 8.01 10.74 -8.29
CA LEU A 31 9.46 10.85 -8.10
C LEU A 31 10.23 9.62 -8.58
N LEU A 32 9.61 8.44 -8.51
CA LEU A 32 10.28 7.16 -8.81
C LEU A 32 9.80 6.49 -10.11
N GLY A 33 8.79 7.04 -10.78
CA GLY A 33 8.33 6.57 -12.09
C GLY A 33 7.61 5.22 -12.05
N HIS A 34 6.96 4.87 -10.93
CA HIS A 34 6.08 3.71 -10.89
C HIS A 34 4.72 4.07 -11.49
N ASP A 35 4.37 3.42 -12.60
CA ASP A 35 3.16 3.73 -13.35
C ASP A 35 1.90 2.99 -12.84
N ASP A 36 2.09 1.93 -12.05
CA ASP A 36 1.00 1.06 -11.58
C ASP A 36 0.93 0.98 -10.05
N VAL A 37 0.43 2.07 -9.45
CA VAL A 37 0.27 2.23 -8.01
C VAL A 37 -1.19 2.52 -7.68
N ALA A 38 -1.74 1.82 -6.69
CA ALA A 38 -3.05 2.08 -6.12
C ALA A 38 -2.94 2.30 -4.60
N VAL A 39 -3.80 3.16 -4.06
CA VAL A 39 -3.93 3.35 -2.61
C VAL A 39 -5.17 2.57 -2.15
N TYR A 40 -4.99 1.70 -1.17
CA TYR A 40 -6.09 1.15 -0.38
C TYR A 40 -6.42 2.13 0.74
N ASP A 41 -7.40 2.98 0.47
CA ASP A 41 -7.76 4.15 1.27
C ASP A 41 -8.25 3.77 2.67
N ALA A 42 -9.15 2.78 2.76
CA ALA A 42 -9.70 2.31 4.03
C ALA A 42 -8.65 1.56 4.88
N SER A 43 -7.61 1.03 4.23
CA SER A 43 -6.35 0.63 4.87
C SER A 43 -6.55 -0.46 5.95
N LEU A 44 -5.60 -0.58 6.88
CA LEU A 44 -5.69 -1.59 7.94
C LEU A 44 -6.94 -1.43 8.81
N GLN A 45 -7.47 -0.22 8.94
CA GLN A 45 -8.72 0.03 9.67
C GLN A 45 -9.91 -0.75 9.11
N GLU A 46 -10.09 -0.80 7.78
CA GLU A 46 -11.13 -1.66 7.18
C GLU A 46 -10.77 -3.14 7.30
N TRP A 47 -9.53 -3.51 6.97
CA TRP A 47 -9.11 -4.92 6.98
C TRP A 47 -9.28 -5.57 8.35
N ALA A 48 -9.00 -4.83 9.43
CA ALA A 48 -9.11 -5.30 10.79
C ALA A 48 -10.56 -5.47 11.29
N THR A 49 -11.57 -4.98 10.54
CA THR A 49 -12.97 -5.15 10.94
C THR A 49 -13.50 -6.56 10.72
N ASP A 50 -12.92 -7.31 9.77
CA ASP A 50 -13.31 -8.69 9.48
C ASP A 50 -12.30 -9.68 10.09
N PRO A 51 -12.66 -10.36 11.20
CA PRO A 51 -11.77 -11.31 11.86
C PRO A 51 -11.53 -12.59 11.04
N SER A 52 -12.26 -12.82 9.94
CA SER A 52 -12.00 -13.94 9.03
C SER A 52 -10.85 -13.67 8.06
N LEU A 53 -10.44 -12.42 7.90
CA LEU A 53 -9.30 -12.06 7.05
C LEU A 53 -7.96 -12.39 7.73
N PRO A 54 -6.96 -12.88 6.97
CA PRO A 54 -5.66 -13.21 7.54
C PRO A 54 -4.94 -11.95 8.03
N MET A 55 -4.35 -12.04 9.23
CA MET A 55 -3.53 -10.99 9.82
C MET A 55 -2.38 -11.61 10.62
N SER A 56 -1.18 -11.07 10.45
CA SER A 56 -0.02 -11.46 11.24
C SER A 56 0.25 -10.42 12.32
N VAL A 57 0.47 -10.89 13.54
CA VAL A 57 1.00 -10.09 14.65
C VAL A 57 2.46 -10.48 14.90
N GLY A 58 3.25 -9.57 15.46
CA GLY A 58 4.66 -9.80 15.77
C GLY A 58 4.89 -10.78 16.90
#